data_AF-A0A9Q4QSC4-F1
#
_entry.id   AF-A0A9Q4QSC4-F1
#
_cell.length_a   1.000
_cell.length_b   1.000
_cell.length_c   1.000
_cell.angle_alpha   90.00
_cell.angle_beta   90.00
_cell.angle_gamma   90.00
#
_symmetry.space_group_name_H-M   'P 1'
#
loop_
_entity.id
_entity.type
_entity.pdbx_description
1 polymer ?
#
loop_
_entity_poly.entity_id
_entity_poly.type
_entity_poly.pdbx_seq_one_letter_code
_entity_poly.pdbx_strand_id
1 'polypeptide(L)'
;MTGSHQPRSLNGQRLLLCVSGGIAAYKSLELVRCLCGAGAQVQVAMTASAQQFVTPLSFQALSGQSTRTTLWDGNAEQAMGHIELARWAERVLIAPASADVIARLAHGLADDLVTTLCLATTAPLIICPAMNHNMWLHPATQANVAMLLGRGVQVIGPENGPLAEGVSGLGRMSEPEAIVVALVQGVSPAPVHGGLFHGQRIVISAGPTFEDLDPVRYLGNRSSGKMGFALASAAVSHGAEVVLVAGPVYQPTPPGVTRVDVRSAAQMRDAVLSAFPADVYIGAAAVADYAPKSVLPQKIKKSGQTLILELVRTQDILSEVAAQTANLKFVVGFAAETHDVACYARGKLAAKHLDLIIANQVGIVGNGFESDDNAVTAYWQGGERVFASCSKVELAERLLALIAERMQT
;
A
#
# COMPACT_ATOMS: atom_id res chain seq x y z
N MET A 1 -30.82 -7.44 -12.38
CA MET A 1 -30.35 -6.14 -11.87
C MET A 1 -29.02 -6.36 -11.16
N THR A 2 -27.95 -6.40 -11.94
CA THR A 2 -26.57 -6.63 -11.48
C THR A 2 -25.93 -5.26 -11.28
N GLY A 3 -25.89 -4.78 -10.05
CA GLY A 3 -25.09 -3.61 -9.69
C GLY A 3 -23.62 -4.00 -9.71
N SER A 4 -22.95 -3.72 -10.84
CA SER A 4 -21.49 -3.68 -10.89
C SER A 4 -21.04 -2.59 -9.91
N HIS A 5 -20.18 -2.95 -8.96
CA HIS A 5 -19.46 -1.99 -8.15
C HIS A 5 -18.56 -1.17 -9.09
N GLN A 6 -19.09 -0.06 -9.62
CA GLN A 6 -18.25 0.95 -10.27
C GLN A 6 -17.32 1.53 -9.21
N PRO A 7 -16.01 1.62 -9.51
CA PRO A 7 -15.06 2.26 -8.61
C PRO A 7 -15.52 3.72 -8.40
N ARG A 8 -15.40 4.22 -7.15
CA ARG A 8 -15.89 5.55 -6.73
C ARG A 8 -15.50 6.64 -7.76
N SER A 9 -16.47 7.09 -8.54
CA SER A 9 -16.25 7.95 -9.71
C SER A 9 -15.52 9.27 -9.37
N LEU A 10 -14.74 9.79 -10.32
CA LEU A 10 -14.08 11.09 -10.26
C LEU A 10 -15.06 12.28 -10.50
N ASN A 11 -16.36 12.04 -10.38
CA ASN A 11 -17.44 12.99 -10.68
C ASN A 11 -17.18 14.37 -10.07
N GLY A 12 -17.06 15.38 -10.94
CA GLY A 12 -16.93 16.78 -10.58
C GLY A 12 -15.55 17.20 -10.08
N GLN A 13 -14.59 16.28 -9.93
CA GLN A 13 -13.26 16.62 -9.46
C GLN A 13 -12.48 17.42 -10.50
N ARG A 14 -11.76 18.45 -10.04
CA ARG A 14 -10.95 19.32 -10.91
C ARG A 14 -9.51 18.83 -10.96
N LEU A 15 -9.13 18.28 -12.11
CA LEU A 15 -7.80 17.71 -12.34
C LEU A 15 -7.01 18.59 -13.30
N LEU A 16 -5.83 19.01 -12.87
CA LEU A 16 -4.86 19.63 -13.76
C LEU A 16 -3.90 18.55 -14.27
N LEU A 17 -3.97 18.25 -15.56
CA LEU A 17 -3.06 17.35 -16.25
C LEU A 17 -1.89 18.13 -16.85
N CYS A 18 -0.71 17.97 -16.27
CA CYS A 18 0.54 18.49 -16.79
C CYS A 18 1.22 17.45 -17.69
N VAL A 19 1.62 17.84 -18.90
CA VAL A 19 2.25 16.93 -19.87
C VAL A 19 3.71 17.35 -20.08
N SER A 20 4.64 16.44 -19.80
CA SER A 20 6.08 16.63 -20.07
C SER A 20 6.52 16.00 -21.40
N GLY A 21 7.72 16.35 -21.86
CA GLY A 21 8.28 15.84 -23.10
C GLY A 21 8.73 14.39 -23.02
N GLY A 22 8.18 13.54 -23.89
CA GLY A 22 8.60 12.16 -24.07
C GLY A 22 7.65 11.42 -25.00
N ILE A 23 8.10 10.27 -25.53
CA ILE A 23 7.29 9.48 -26.48
C ILE A 23 5.92 9.08 -25.92
N ALA A 24 5.80 8.90 -24.60
CA ALA A 24 4.55 8.55 -23.95
C ALA A 24 3.50 9.69 -23.93
N ALA A 25 3.81 10.91 -24.39
CA ALA A 25 2.88 12.03 -24.38
C ALA A 25 1.58 11.75 -25.17
N TYR A 26 1.61 10.89 -26.20
CA TYR A 26 0.38 10.50 -26.91
C TYR A 26 -0.59 9.73 -26.01
N LYS A 27 -0.10 8.96 -25.03
CA LYS A 27 -0.96 8.23 -24.07
C LYS A 27 -1.78 9.18 -23.21
N SER A 28 -1.27 10.39 -22.98
CA SER A 28 -1.98 11.43 -22.23
C SER A 28 -3.26 11.90 -22.93
N LEU A 29 -3.37 11.74 -24.25
CA LEU A 29 -4.62 12.01 -24.97
C LEU A 29 -5.72 11.04 -24.55
N GLU A 30 -5.39 9.73 -24.51
CA GLU A 30 -6.34 8.72 -24.05
C GLU A 30 -6.63 8.88 -22.55
N LEU A 31 -5.62 9.25 -21.76
CA LEU A 31 -5.82 9.58 -20.34
C LEU A 31 -6.85 10.70 -20.13
N VAL A 32 -6.82 11.78 -20.93
CA VAL A 32 -7.88 12.81 -20.86
C VAL A 32 -9.25 12.20 -21.11
N ARG A 33 -9.40 11.34 -22.12
CA ARG A 33 -10.68 10.66 -22.40
C ARG A 33 -11.13 9.79 -21.24
N CYS A 34 -10.24 9.00 -20.65
CA CYS A 34 -10.56 8.16 -19.49
C CYS A 34 -10.95 8.99 -18.26
N LEU A 35 -10.24 10.09 -17.98
CA LEU A 35 -10.53 10.97 -16.85
C LEU A 35 -11.89 11.68 -17.00
N CYS A 36 -12.15 12.24 -18.19
CA CYS A 36 -13.46 12.85 -18.50
C CYS A 36 -14.58 11.80 -18.45
N GLY A 37 -14.35 10.59 -18.99
CA GLY A 37 -15.28 9.48 -18.92
C GLY A 37 -15.57 8.99 -17.50
N ALA A 38 -14.61 9.14 -16.58
CA ALA A 38 -14.77 8.88 -15.15
C ALA A 38 -15.48 10.03 -14.39
N GLY A 39 -15.81 11.12 -15.07
CA GLY A 39 -16.57 12.26 -14.54
C GLY A 39 -15.72 13.45 -14.08
N ALA A 40 -14.40 13.45 -14.30
CA ALA A 40 -13.53 14.55 -13.91
C ALA A 40 -13.64 15.75 -14.86
N GLN A 41 -13.42 16.95 -14.34
CA GLN A 41 -13.13 18.15 -15.13
C GLN A 41 -11.62 18.25 -15.31
N VAL A 42 -11.14 18.23 -16.55
CA VAL A 42 -9.70 18.23 -16.85
C VAL A 42 -9.29 19.52 -17.52
N GLN A 43 -8.28 20.20 -16.97
CA GLN A 43 -7.52 21.23 -17.67
C GLN A 43 -6.11 20.73 -17.94
N VAL A 44 -5.52 21.14 -19.05
CA VAL A 44 -4.22 20.64 -19.50
C VAL A 44 -3.19 21.76 -19.54
N ALA A 45 -2.01 21.51 -18.96
CA ALA A 45 -0.82 22.33 -19.10
C ALA A 45 0.30 21.53 -19.77
N MET A 46 1.09 22.14 -20.65
CA MET A 46 2.13 21.46 -21.40
C MET A 46 3.48 22.17 -21.28
N THR A 47 4.54 21.39 -21.11
CA THR A 47 5.91 21.88 -21.32
C THR A 47 6.16 22.18 -22.80
N ALA A 48 7.17 23.00 -23.13
CA ALA A 48 7.60 23.23 -24.51
C ALA A 48 8.00 21.91 -25.21
N SER A 49 8.68 21.01 -24.50
CA SER A 49 9.09 19.70 -25.04
C SER A 49 7.90 18.78 -25.32
N ALA A 50 6.83 18.81 -24.52
CA ALA A 50 5.62 18.02 -24.79
C ALA A 50 4.95 18.42 -26.12
N GLN A 51 4.99 19.72 -26.45
CA GLN A 51 4.41 20.25 -27.69
C GLN A 51 5.11 19.74 -28.96
N GLN A 52 6.33 19.20 -28.84
CA GLN A 52 7.04 18.55 -29.95
C GLN A 52 6.50 17.14 -30.26
N PHE A 53 5.82 16.50 -29.31
CA PHE A 53 5.25 15.15 -29.47
C PHE A 53 3.76 15.17 -29.79
N VAL A 54 3.01 16.06 -29.14
CA VAL A 54 1.55 16.18 -29.29
C VAL A 54 1.17 17.65 -29.29
N THR A 55 0.21 18.04 -30.13
CA THR A 55 -0.19 19.45 -30.23
C THR A 55 -1.19 19.85 -29.14
N PRO A 56 -1.17 21.12 -28.67
CA PRO A 56 -2.15 21.63 -27.70
C PRO A 56 -3.61 21.51 -28.16
N LEU A 57 -3.84 21.58 -29.48
CA LEU A 57 -5.16 21.48 -30.10
C LEU A 57 -5.83 20.12 -29.83
N SER A 58 -5.06 19.03 -29.84
CA SER A 58 -5.59 17.70 -29.53
C SER A 58 -6.12 17.62 -28.10
N PHE A 59 -5.41 18.19 -27.13
CA PHE A 59 -5.86 18.25 -25.74
C PHE A 59 -7.08 19.15 -25.56
N GLN A 60 -7.16 20.28 -26.27
CA GLN A 60 -8.31 21.17 -26.22
C GLN A 60 -9.57 20.47 -26.74
N ALA A 61 -9.46 19.73 -27.85
CA ALA A 61 -10.58 19.00 -28.42
C ALA A 61 -11.11 17.89 -27.48
N LEU A 62 -10.21 17.23 -26.73
CA LEU A 62 -10.58 16.12 -25.84
C LEU A 62 -11.07 16.57 -24.46
N SER A 63 -10.50 17.65 -23.91
CA SER A 63 -10.88 18.18 -22.60
C SER A 63 -12.04 19.17 -22.67
N GLY A 64 -12.28 19.80 -23.83
CA GLY A 64 -13.23 20.90 -23.97
C GLY A 64 -12.77 22.20 -23.30
N GLN A 65 -11.52 22.28 -22.83
CA GLN A 65 -10.92 23.43 -22.16
C GLN A 65 -9.67 23.91 -22.91
N SER A 66 -9.33 25.19 -22.79
CA SER A 66 -8.12 25.73 -23.40
C SER A 66 -6.87 25.10 -22.77
N THR A 67 -6.02 24.51 -23.60
CA THR A 67 -4.71 23.98 -23.19
C THR A 67 -3.72 25.11 -22.93
N ARG A 68 -3.06 25.11 -21.78
CA ARG A 68 -2.09 26.13 -21.38
C ARG A 68 -0.65 25.68 -21.69
N THR A 69 0.16 26.54 -22.28
CA THR A 69 1.46 26.15 -22.86
C THR A 69 2.63 27.03 -22.45
N THR A 70 2.38 28.20 -21.87
CA THR A 70 3.42 29.17 -21.53
C THR A 70 3.04 29.97 -20.28
N LEU A 71 4.04 30.39 -19.51
CA LEU A 71 3.88 31.34 -18.41
C LEU A 71 3.50 32.73 -18.90
N TRP A 72 3.94 33.10 -20.11
CA TRP A 72 3.90 34.47 -20.60
C TRP A 72 2.73 34.72 -21.55
N ASP A 73 1.58 34.09 -21.28
CA ASP A 73 0.36 34.34 -22.06
C ASP A 73 -0.25 35.67 -21.62
N GLY A 74 -0.12 36.70 -22.47
CA GLY A 74 -0.58 38.05 -22.16
C GLY A 74 -2.08 38.16 -21.85
N ASN A 75 -2.92 37.22 -22.33
CA ASN A 75 -4.35 37.20 -21.99
C ASN A 75 -4.62 36.52 -20.65
N ALA A 76 -3.78 35.58 -20.23
CA ALA A 76 -3.92 34.85 -18.96
C ALA A 76 -3.24 35.57 -17.79
N GLU A 77 -2.09 36.19 -18.03
CA GLU A 77 -1.28 36.84 -16.99
C GLU A 77 -1.87 38.16 -16.50
N GLN A 78 -2.76 38.80 -17.28
CA GLN A 78 -3.57 39.92 -16.78
C GLN A 78 -4.43 39.53 -15.57
N ALA A 79 -4.71 38.24 -15.38
CA ALA A 79 -5.44 37.68 -14.26
C ALA A 79 -4.58 36.79 -13.34
N MET A 80 -3.24 36.82 -13.44
CA MET A 80 -2.35 35.89 -12.72
C MET A 80 -2.69 34.41 -13.02
N GLY A 81 -2.89 34.09 -14.29
CA GLY A 81 -3.51 32.83 -14.74
C GLY A 81 -2.85 31.54 -14.22
N HIS A 82 -1.54 31.52 -13.98
CA HIS A 82 -0.89 30.35 -13.37
C HIS A 82 -1.32 30.13 -11.90
N ILE A 83 -1.53 31.19 -11.12
CA ILE A 83 -2.02 31.08 -9.73
C ILE A 83 -3.48 30.62 -9.70
N GLU A 84 -4.32 31.17 -10.59
CA GLU A 84 -5.72 30.75 -10.68
C GLU A 84 -5.84 29.27 -11.06
N LEU A 85 -5.05 28.82 -12.03
CA LEU A 85 -5.05 27.42 -12.46
C LEU A 85 -4.54 26.49 -11.36
N ALA A 86 -3.48 26.89 -10.64
CA ALA A 86 -2.96 26.13 -9.50
C ALA A 86 -3.97 26.00 -8.36
N ARG A 87 -4.81 27.02 -8.12
CA ARG A 87 -5.89 27.02 -7.11
C ARG A 87 -7.15 26.29 -7.57
N TRP A 88 -7.41 26.29 -8.88
CA TRP A 88 -8.55 25.58 -9.46
C TRP A 88 -8.40 24.06 -9.32
N ALA A 89 -7.18 23.56 -9.43
CA ALA A 89 -6.88 22.14 -9.33
C ALA A 89 -7.12 21.61 -7.91
N GLU A 90 -7.88 20.51 -7.80
CA GLU A 90 -8.00 19.72 -6.57
C GLU A 90 -6.93 18.64 -6.49
N ARG A 91 -6.42 18.19 -7.64
CA ARG A 91 -5.22 17.35 -7.77
C ARG A 91 -4.46 17.73 -9.04
N VAL A 92 -3.13 17.64 -8.98
CA VAL A 92 -2.26 17.85 -10.13
C VAL A 92 -1.63 16.53 -10.53
N LEU A 93 -1.74 16.17 -11.80
CA LEU A 93 -1.21 14.93 -12.36
C LEU A 93 -0.20 15.27 -13.44
N ILE A 94 1.03 14.73 -13.36
CA ILE A 94 2.05 14.88 -14.39
C ILE A 94 2.18 13.57 -15.16
N ALA A 95 1.72 13.54 -16.41
CA ALA A 95 1.62 12.31 -17.19
C ALA A 95 1.86 12.61 -18.69
N PRO A 96 2.94 12.08 -19.30
CA PRO A 96 4.09 11.47 -18.62
C PRO A 96 4.85 12.50 -17.77
N ALA A 97 5.55 12.04 -16.74
CA ALA A 97 6.59 12.77 -16.04
C ALA A 97 7.98 12.29 -16.50
N SER A 98 8.67 13.11 -17.29
CA SER A 98 10.02 12.84 -17.76
C SER A 98 11.04 12.99 -16.63
N ALA A 99 12.23 12.40 -16.80
CA ALA A 99 13.33 12.56 -15.84
C ALA A 99 13.68 14.04 -15.60
N ASP A 100 13.62 14.86 -16.66
CA ASP A 100 13.87 16.31 -16.59
C ASP A 100 12.87 17.01 -15.66
N VAL A 101 11.57 16.81 -15.87
CA VAL A 101 10.54 17.43 -15.01
C VAL A 101 10.64 16.92 -13.58
N ILE A 102 10.90 15.63 -13.37
CA ILE A 102 11.12 15.06 -12.03
C ILE A 102 12.30 15.74 -11.32
N ALA A 103 13.42 15.97 -12.02
CA ALA A 103 14.57 16.66 -11.46
C ALA A 103 14.24 18.11 -11.10
N ARG A 104 13.58 18.85 -12.00
CA ARG A 104 13.19 20.24 -11.76
C ARG A 104 12.25 20.38 -10.57
N LEU A 105 11.27 19.49 -10.43
CA LEU A 105 10.37 19.46 -9.27
C LEU A 105 11.10 19.12 -7.98
N ALA A 106 12.00 18.13 -8.00
CA ALA A 106 12.78 17.75 -6.82
C ALA A 106 13.64 18.92 -6.32
N HIS A 107 14.16 19.74 -7.23
CA HIS A 107 15.00 20.90 -6.88
C HIS A 107 14.25 22.22 -6.77
N GLY A 108 12.93 22.24 -6.96
CA GLY A 108 12.12 23.45 -6.83
C GLY A 108 12.36 24.50 -7.93
N LEU A 109 12.76 24.05 -9.12
CA LEU A 109 12.93 24.92 -10.28
C LEU A 109 11.55 25.24 -10.89
N ALA A 110 11.30 26.51 -11.21
CA ALA A 110 10.02 27.04 -11.71
C ALA A 110 10.24 27.96 -12.91
N ASP A 111 10.84 27.40 -13.96
CA ASP A 111 11.28 28.08 -15.18
C ASP A 111 10.31 27.92 -16.35
N ASP A 112 9.30 27.06 -16.23
CA ASP A 112 8.19 26.95 -17.19
C ASP A 112 6.83 26.89 -16.48
N LEU A 113 5.75 26.87 -17.28
CA LEU A 113 4.39 26.89 -16.75
C LEU A 113 4.11 25.68 -15.86
N VAL A 114 4.50 24.48 -16.30
CA VAL A 114 4.21 23.23 -15.59
C VAL A 114 4.92 23.21 -14.25
N THR A 115 6.22 23.52 -14.22
CA THR A 115 7.00 23.49 -12.98
C THR A 115 6.59 24.59 -12.02
N THR A 116 6.24 25.78 -12.53
CA THR A 116 5.69 26.88 -11.71
C THR A 116 4.33 26.52 -11.10
N LEU A 117 3.43 25.93 -11.88
CA LEU A 117 2.13 25.46 -11.37
C LEU A 117 2.29 24.43 -10.25
N CYS A 118 3.21 23.49 -10.42
CA CYS A 118 3.47 22.44 -9.43
C CYS A 118 4.13 23.00 -8.15
N LEU A 119 4.94 24.07 -8.26
CA LEU A 119 5.52 24.73 -7.09
C LEU A 119 4.50 25.62 -6.36
N ALA A 120 3.56 26.23 -7.08
CA ALA A 120 2.59 27.17 -6.53
C ALA A 120 1.31 26.50 -5.98
N THR A 121 1.00 25.26 -6.38
CA THR A 121 -0.22 24.58 -5.95
C THR A 121 -0.11 24.03 -4.52
N THR A 122 -1.24 24.02 -3.81
CA THR A 122 -1.40 23.29 -2.53
C THR A 122 -2.11 21.95 -2.72
N ALA A 123 -2.53 21.63 -3.94
CA ALA A 123 -3.20 20.38 -4.25
C ALA A 123 -2.20 19.20 -4.23
N PRO A 124 -2.65 17.97 -3.90
CA PRO A 124 -1.82 16.79 -4.01
C PRO A 124 -1.25 16.63 -5.41
N LEU A 125 0.07 16.41 -5.48
CA LEU A 125 0.81 16.19 -6.72
C LEU A 125 1.03 14.70 -6.96
N ILE A 126 0.71 14.24 -8.15
CA ILE A 126 0.91 12.86 -8.60
C ILE A 126 1.76 12.89 -9.87
N ILE A 127 2.79 12.05 -9.95
CA ILE A 127 3.61 11.88 -11.14
C ILE A 127 3.45 10.47 -11.73
N CYS A 128 3.40 10.38 -13.06
CA CYS A 128 3.39 9.14 -13.82
C CYS A 128 4.69 9.04 -14.64
N PRO A 129 5.77 8.48 -14.08
CA PRO A 129 7.07 8.49 -14.74
C PRO A 129 7.05 7.77 -16.09
N ALA A 130 7.78 8.32 -17.07
CA ALA A 130 7.99 7.67 -18.35
C ALA A 130 9.35 8.04 -18.93
N MET A 131 10.24 7.05 -19.07
CA MET A 131 11.60 7.24 -19.58
C MET A 131 12.23 5.90 -19.97
N ASN A 132 13.40 5.95 -20.61
CA ASN A 132 14.23 4.77 -20.83
C ASN A 132 14.60 4.09 -19.50
N HIS A 133 14.81 2.78 -19.53
CA HIS A 133 15.09 1.98 -18.33
C HIS A 133 16.34 2.42 -17.57
N ASN A 134 17.42 2.74 -18.28
CA ASN A 134 18.66 3.23 -17.67
C ASN A 134 18.45 4.62 -17.05
N MET A 135 17.64 5.49 -17.68
CA MET A 135 17.27 6.78 -17.11
C MET A 135 16.47 6.61 -15.82
N TRP A 136 15.54 5.64 -15.77
CA TRP A 136 14.78 5.35 -14.56
C TRP A 136 15.67 4.85 -13.43
N LEU A 137 16.52 3.86 -13.70
CA LEU A 137 17.44 3.31 -12.70
C LEU A 137 18.61 4.22 -12.34
N HIS A 138 18.81 5.32 -13.08
CA HIS A 138 19.91 6.24 -12.81
C HIS A 138 19.82 6.78 -11.36
N PRO A 139 20.92 6.79 -10.59
CA PRO A 139 20.92 7.21 -9.18
C PRO A 139 20.32 8.60 -8.96
N ALA A 140 20.56 9.55 -9.88
CA ALA A 140 19.97 10.89 -9.79
C ALA A 140 18.44 10.86 -9.89
N THR A 141 17.88 10.06 -10.80
CA THR A 141 16.42 9.92 -10.95
C THR A 141 15.81 9.29 -9.71
N GLN A 142 16.42 8.21 -9.20
CA GLN A 142 15.94 7.55 -7.98
C GLN A 142 16.01 8.47 -6.76
N ALA A 143 17.09 9.24 -6.60
CA ALA A 143 17.21 10.23 -5.53
C ALA A 143 16.14 11.34 -5.64
N ASN A 144 15.85 11.82 -6.84
CA ASN A 144 14.81 12.83 -7.07
C ASN A 144 13.42 12.29 -6.77
N VAL A 145 13.11 11.06 -7.20
CA VAL A 145 11.84 10.39 -6.89
C VAL A 145 11.69 10.20 -5.39
N ALA A 146 12.72 9.71 -4.69
CA ALA A 146 12.72 9.56 -3.24
C ALA A 146 12.50 10.90 -2.51
N MET A 147 13.13 11.98 -2.99
CA MET A 147 12.94 13.32 -2.46
C MET A 147 11.49 13.82 -2.63
N LEU A 148 10.90 13.59 -3.80
CA LEU A 148 9.50 13.96 -4.08
C LEU A 148 8.53 13.16 -3.21
N LEU A 149 8.74 11.85 -3.07
CA LEU A 149 7.96 10.99 -2.16
C LEU A 149 8.04 11.50 -0.71
N GLY A 150 9.24 11.86 -0.24
CA GLY A 150 9.44 12.45 1.08
C GLY A 150 8.73 13.80 1.30
N ARG A 151 8.36 14.50 0.22
CA ARG A 151 7.56 15.73 0.23
C ARG A 151 6.06 15.49 0.05
N GLY A 152 5.63 14.24 0.02
CA GLY A 152 4.21 13.86 -0.14
C GLY A 152 3.72 13.79 -1.59
N VAL A 153 4.61 13.85 -2.58
CA VAL A 153 4.25 13.60 -3.98
C VAL A 153 3.98 12.12 -4.18
N GLN A 154 2.90 11.78 -4.87
CA GLN A 154 2.54 10.39 -5.16
C GLN A 154 3.08 9.96 -6.52
N VAL A 155 3.34 8.66 -6.69
CA VAL A 155 3.90 8.10 -7.92
C VAL A 155 3.03 6.95 -8.41
N ILE A 156 2.63 6.97 -9.69
CA ILE A 156 1.94 5.86 -10.36
C ILE A 156 2.85 5.34 -11.48
N GLY A 157 3.26 4.08 -11.38
CA GLY A 157 4.26 3.49 -12.29
C GLY A 157 5.70 3.91 -11.94
N PRO A 158 6.65 3.79 -12.88
CA PRO A 158 6.49 3.24 -14.22
C PRO A 158 6.31 1.71 -14.18
N GLU A 159 5.76 1.15 -15.25
CA GLU A 159 5.62 -0.29 -15.46
C GLU A 159 6.86 -0.89 -16.13
N ASN A 160 7.02 -2.20 -15.97
CA ASN A 160 7.93 -2.99 -16.79
C ASN A 160 7.24 -3.35 -18.13
N GLY A 161 7.93 -3.18 -19.24
CA GLY A 161 7.46 -3.62 -20.55
C GLY A 161 8.34 -3.13 -21.69
N PRO A 162 7.96 -3.43 -22.95
CA PRO A 162 8.66 -2.95 -24.13
C PRO A 162 8.73 -1.42 -24.15
N LEU A 163 9.95 -0.90 -24.28
CA LEU A 163 10.24 0.52 -24.46
C LEU A 163 10.41 0.84 -25.95
N ALA A 164 10.36 2.12 -26.30
CA ALA A 164 10.40 2.57 -27.70
C ALA A 164 11.68 2.16 -28.46
N GLU A 165 12.76 1.88 -27.74
CA GLU A 165 14.05 1.42 -28.27
C GLU A 165 14.14 -0.10 -28.50
N GLY A 166 13.06 -0.86 -28.24
CA GLY A 166 13.00 -2.30 -28.48
C GLY A 166 13.51 -3.18 -27.32
N VAL A 167 13.96 -2.57 -26.22
CA VAL A 167 14.36 -3.28 -24.99
C VAL A 167 13.19 -3.24 -23.99
N SER A 168 12.93 -4.35 -23.28
CA SER A 168 11.94 -4.39 -22.20
C SER A 168 12.59 -4.02 -20.87
N GLY A 169 11.94 -3.14 -20.11
CA GLY A 169 12.42 -2.75 -18.79
C GLY A 169 11.45 -1.83 -18.05
N LEU A 170 11.75 -1.57 -16.78
CA LEU A 170 11.04 -0.58 -15.95
C LEU A 170 11.28 0.82 -16.51
N GLY A 171 10.22 1.59 -16.77
CA GLY A 171 10.33 2.94 -17.33
C GLY A 171 9.16 3.32 -18.23
N ARG A 172 8.29 2.36 -18.58
CA ARG A 172 7.10 2.61 -19.38
C ARG A 172 6.03 3.29 -18.52
N MET A 173 5.41 4.35 -19.03
CA MET A 173 4.24 4.95 -18.38
C MET A 173 3.13 3.89 -18.19
N SER A 174 2.54 3.84 -16.99
CA SER A 174 1.35 3.03 -16.73
C SER A 174 0.23 3.35 -17.73
N GLU A 175 -0.59 2.35 -18.05
CA GLU A 175 -1.68 2.55 -19.00
C GLU A 175 -2.72 3.55 -18.45
N PRO A 176 -3.34 4.37 -19.31
CA PRO A 176 -4.31 5.38 -18.90
C PRO A 176 -5.39 4.88 -17.94
N GLU A 177 -5.94 3.69 -18.20
CA GLU A 177 -6.97 3.05 -17.38
C GLU A 177 -6.43 2.71 -15.99
N ALA A 178 -5.20 2.21 -15.90
CA ALA A 178 -4.55 1.90 -14.63
C ALA A 178 -4.31 3.16 -13.79
N ILE A 179 -3.94 4.27 -14.44
CA ILE A 179 -3.80 5.58 -13.79
C ILE A 179 -5.15 6.04 -13.22
N VAL A 180 -6.23 5.94 -14.00
CA VAL A 180 -7.58 6.31 -13.52
C VAL A 180 -8.01 5.45 -12.33
N VAL A 181 -7.76 4.14 -12.38
CA VAL A 181 -8.04 3.23 -11.26
C VAL A 181 -7.27 3.64 -10.01
N ALA A 182 -5.97 3.92 -10.11
CA ALA A 182 -5.16 4.36 -8.99
C ALA A 182 -5.65 5.69 -8.40
N LEU A 183 -6.05 6.65 -9.25
CA LEU A 183 -6.61 7.93 -8.83
C LEU A 183 -7.96 7.78 -8.11
N VAL A 184 -8.78 6.82 -8.50
CA VAL A 184 -10.07 6.51 -7.85
C VAL A 184 -9.88 5.82 -6.51
N GLN A 185 -8.92 4.90 -6.42
CA GLN A 185 -8.67 4.11 -5.21
C GLN A 185 -7.95 4.91 -4.12
N GLY A 186 -7.36 6.06 -4.46
CA GLY A 186 -6.48 6.83 -3.56
C GLY A 186 -5.08 6.24 -3.62
N VAL A 187 -4.16 6.94 -4.30
CA VAL A 187 -2.87 6.39 -4.71
C VAL A 187 -2.06 5.93 -3.49
N SER A 188 -1.72 4.64 -3.48
CA SER A 188 -0.75 4.03 -2.56
C SER A 188 0.66 4.12 -3.16
N PRO A 189 1.72 4.32 -2.35
CA PRO A 189 3.08 4.57 -2.83
C PRO A 189 3.68 3.37 -3.58
N ALA A 190 4.33 3.63 -4.72
CA ALA A 190 5.12 2.65 -5.47
C ALA A 190 6.32 2.13 -4.63
N PRO A 191 6.74 0.87 -4.80
CA PRO A 191 7.90 0.31 -4.10
C PRO A 191 9.19 1.06 -4.47
N VAL A 192 9.91 1.54 -3.46
CA VAL A 192 11.16 2.30 -3.61
C VAL A 192 12.35 1.33 -3.74
N HIS A 193 13.17 1.47 -4.79
CA HIS A 193 14.48 0.81 -4.84
C HIS A 193 15.39 1.43 -3.76
N GLY A 194 15.81 0.63 -2.79
CA GLY A 194 16.55 1.07 -1.60
C GLY A 194 15.71 1.23 -0.32
N GLY A 195 14.46 0.75 -0.31
CA GLY A 195 13.64 0.70 0.91
C GLY A 195 14.25 -0.16 2.02
N LEU A 196 13.77 0.02 3.25
CA LEU A 196 14.30 -0.61 4.48
C LEU A 196 14.45 -2.14 4.39
N PHE A 197 13.62 -2.78 3.56
CA PHE A 197 13.57 -4.23 3.40
C PHE A 197 13.91 -4.70 1.98
N HIS A 198 14.61 -3.87 1.20
CA HIS A 198 14.99 -4.21 -0.17
C HIS A 198 15.78 -5.53 -0.23
N GLY A 199 15.29 -6.48 -1.03
CA GLY A 199 15.91 -7.80 -1.20
C GLY A 199 15.68 -8.75 -0.02
N GLN A 200 14.84 -8.38 0.95
CA GLN A 200 14.42 -9.25 2.05
C GLN A 200 13.07 -9.87 1.75
N ARG A 201 12.88 -11.10 2.24
CA ARG A 201 11.62 -11.83 2.15
C ARG A 201 10.92 -11.84 3.50
N ILE A 202 9.68 -11.35 3.52
CA ILE A 202 8.87 -11.23 4.74
C ILE A 202 7.63 -12.11 4.62
N VAL A 203 7.43 -12.98 5.60
CA VAL A 203 6.22 -13.80 5.74
C VAL A 203 5.35 -13.19 6.82
N ILE A 204 4.08 -12.94 6.51
CA ILE A 204 3.11 -12.32 7.42
C ILE A 204 1.91 -13.25 7.54
N SER A 205 1.49 -13.57 8.76
CA SER A 205 0.18 -14.20 9.00
C SER A 205 -0.84 -13.14 9.41
N ALA A 206 -2.07 -13.20 8.87
CA ALA A 206 -3.11 -12.22 9.16
C ALA A 206 -4.52 -12.85 9.19
N GLY A 207 -5.44 -12.17 9.88
CA GLY A 207 -6.85 -12.59 9.97
C GLY A 207 -7.12 -13.61 11.08
N PRO A 208 -8.36 -14.09 11.23
CA PRO A 208 -8.73 -15.12 12.20
C PRO A 208 -8.46 -16.52 11.65
N THR A 209 -8.47 -17.55 12.48
CA THR A 209 -8.68 -18.94 12.02
C THR A 209 -10.08 -19.41 12.42
N PHE A 210 -10.69 -20.22 11.57
CA PHE A 210 -11.99 -20.84 11.79
C PHE A 210 -11.83 -22.35 11.90
N GLU A 211 -12.13 -22.88 13.09
CA GLU A 211 -12.04 -24.30 13.40
C GLU A 211 -13.43 -24.94 13.24
N ASP A 212 -13.61 -25.70 12.17
CA ASP A 212 -14.91 -26.27 11.81
C ASP A 212 -15.38 -27.31 12.85
N LEU A 213 -16.63 -27.18 13.29
CA LEU A 213 -17.31 -28.14 14.15
C LEU A 213 -18.06 -29.18 13.31
N ASP A 214 -18.71 -28.68 12.26
CA ASP A 214 -19.48 -29.41 11.26
C ASP A 214 -19.48 -28.58 9.96
N PRO A 215 -20.08 -29.05 8.83
CA PRO A 215 -20.08 -28.29 7.57
C PRO A 215 -20.81 -26.94 7.60
N VAL A 216 -21.45 -26.57 8.72
CA VAL A 216 -22.29 -25.37 8.87
C VAL A 216 -21.75 -24.43 9.95
N ARG A 217 -21.03 -24.95 10.95
CA ARG A 217 -20.61 -24.20 12.14
C ARG A 217 -19.11 -24.31 12.35
N TYR A 218 -18.53 -23.25 12.87
CA TYR A 218 -17.12 -23.16 13.24
C TYR A 218 -16.94 -22.36 14.53
N LEU A 219 -15.79 -22.53 15.17
CA LEU A 219 -15.27 -21.66 16.22
C LEU A 219 -14.30 -20.67 15.59
N GLY A 220 -14.36 -19.40 15.96
CA GLY A 220 -13.51 -18.38 15.36
C GLY A 220 -13.38 -17.13 16.21
N ASN A 221 -12.42 -16.29 15.81
CA ASN A 221 -12.06 -15.06 16.52
C ASN A 221 -12.51 -13.84 15.70
N ARG A 222 -12.66 -12.69 16.36
CA ARG A 222 -13.18 -11.44 15.74
C ARG A 222 -12.12 -10.64 14.97
N SER A 223 -11.05 -11.28 14.50
CA SER A 223 -9.99 -10.55 13.81
C SER A 223 -10.46 -10.06 12.45
N SER A 224 -10.30 -8.76 12.20
CA SER A 224 -10.61 -8.15 10.92
C SER A 224 -9.49 -8.29 9.90
N GLY A 225 -8.30 -8.81 10.25
CA GLY A 225 -7.14 -8.94 9.36
C GLY A 225 -6.44 -7.62 8.98
N LYS A 226 -7.11 -6.47 9.16
CA LYS A 226 -6.65 -5.14 8.70
C LYS A 226 -5.18 -4.81 9.05
N MET A 227 -4.72 -5.15 10.27
CA MET A 227 -3.34 -4.84 10.68
C MET A 227 -2.30 -5.60 9.86
N GLY A 228 -2.48 -6.92 9.67
CA GLY A 228 -1.56 -7.73 8.89
C GLY A 228 -1.54 -7.34 7.41
N PHE A 229 -2.69 -6.94 6.85
CA PHE A 229 -2.76 -6.42 5.48
C PHE A 229 -2.08 -5.05 5.32
N ALA A 230 -2.21 -4.15 6.31
CA ALA A 230 -1.50 -2.88 6.33
C ALA A 230 0.03 -3.09 6.40
N LEU A 231 0.49 -4.01 7.25
CA LEU A 231 1.90 -4.41 7.34
C LEU A 231 2.42 -4.99 6.02
N ALA A 232 1.63 -5.85 5.36
CA ALA A 232 2.00 -6.40 4.06
C ALA A 232 2.15 -5.32 2.98
N SER A 233 1.21 -4.38 2.92
CA SER A 233 1.28 -3.26 1.98
C SER A 233 2.53 -2.40 2.23
N ALA A 234 2.77 -2.00 3.48
CA ALA A 234 3.91 -1.16 3.84
C ALA A 234 5.24 -1.90 3.59
N ALA A 235 5.32 -3.21 3.86
CA ALA A 235 6.52 -4.01 3.61
C ALA A 235 6.88 -4.04 2.12
N VAL A 236 5.90 -4.20 1.23
CA VAL A 236 6.11 -4.10 -0.23
C VAL A 236 6.60 -2.70 -0.60
N SER A 237 5.99 -1.64 -0.05
CA SER A 237 6.42 -0.26 -0.30
C SER A 237 7.88 0.00 0.12
N HIS A 238 8.37 -0.72 1.14
CA HIS A 238 9.78 -0.73 1.58
C HIS A 238 10.67 -1.74 0.83
N GLY A 239 10.19 -2.32 -0.28
CA GLY A 239 10.97 -3.15 -1.20
C GLY A 239 11.10 -4.62 -0.80
N ALA A 240 10.29 -5.11 0.16
CA ALA A 240 10.28 -6.52 0.54
C ALA A 240 9.54 -7.41 -0.48
N GLU A 241 9.99 -8.65 -0.64
CA GLU A 241 9.16 -9.73 -1.18
C GLU A 241 8.23 -10.23 -0.07
N VAL A 242 6.91 -10.10 -0.25
CA VAL A 242 5.94 -10.41 0.81
C VAL A 242 5.07 -11.60 0.47
N VAL A 243 5.05 -12.58 1.39
CA VAL A 243 4.05 -13.66 1.41
C VAL A 243 3.09 -13.42 2.57
N LEU A 244 1.80 -13.27 2.25
CA LEU A 244 0.73 -13.05 3.22
C LEU A 244 -0.12 -14.31 3.36
N VAL A 245 0.00 -15.01 4.48
CA VAL A 245 -0.86 -16.14 4.84
C VAL A 245 -2.11 -15.59 5.54
N ALA A 246 -3.22 -15.56 4.83
CA ALA A 246 -4.46 -14.92 5.28
C ALA A 246 -5.50 -15.96 5.69
N GLY A 247 -6.00 -15.84 6.92
CA GLY A 247 -7.21 -16.52 7.37
C GLY A 247 -8.47 -15.97 6.71
N PRO A 248 -9.68 -16.44 7.09
CA PRO A 248 -10.92 -16.06 6.42
C PRO A 248 -11.27 -14.57 6.60
N VAL A 249 -10.91 -13.75 5.61
CA VAL A 249 -11.18 -12.30 5.58
C VAL A 249 -11.50 -11.78 4.18
N TYR A 250 -12.18 -10.63 4.12
CA TYR A 250 -12.60 -9.98 2.86
C TYR A 250 -11.67 -8.85 2.40
N GLN A 251 -10.51 -8.63 3.05
CA GLN A 251 -9.61 -7.55 2.61
C GLN A 251 -9.04 -7.86 1.23
N PRO A 252 -8.95 -6.85 0.34
CA PRO A 252 -8.26 -7.00 -0.94
C PRO A 252 -6.78 -7.25 -0.70
N THR A 253 -6.17 -8.08 -1.54
CA THR A 253 -4.72 -8.31 -1.50
C THR A 253 -4.00 -7.04 -1.94
N PRO A 254 -3.05 -6.50 -1.14
CA PRO A 254 -2.25 -5.36 -1.55
C PRO A 254 -1.43 -5.68 -2.81
N PRO A 255 -1.22 -4.71 -3.73
CA PRO A 255 -0.36 -4.92 -4.89
C PRO A 255 1.04 -5.41 -4.49
N GLY A 256 1.61 -6.35 -5.25
CA GLY A 256 2.95 -6.91 -5.00
C GLY A 256 3.02 -7.96 -3.88
N VAL A 257 1.91 -8.26 -3.20
CA VAL A 257 1.83 -9.30 -2.16
C VAL A 257 1.40 -10.64 -2.77
N THR A 258 2.11 -11.72 -2.44
CA THR A 258 1.68 -13.09 -2.74
C THR A 258 0.81 -13.60 -1.59
N ARG A 259 -0.51 -13.73 -1.81
CA ARG A 259 -1.47 -14.18 -0.78
C ARG A 259 -1.69 -15.69 -0.84
N VAL A 260 -1.72 -16.33 0.32
CA VAL A 260 -2.12 -17.73 0.52
C VAL A 260 -3.32 -17.76 1.47
N ASP A 261 -4.47 -18.20 0.98
CA ASP A 261 -5.68 -18.30 1.79
C ASP A 261 -5.74 -19.62 2.57
N VAL A 262 -6.05 -19.50 3.85
CA VAL A 262 -6.20 -20.62 4.79
C VAL A 262 -7.47 -20.46 5.62
N ARG A 263 -7.94 -21.57 6.20
CA ARG A 263 -9.13 -21.55 7.06
C ARG A 263 -8.79 -21.81 8.52
N SER A 264 -8.08 -22.90 8.81
CA SER A 264 -7.79 -23.34 10.18
C SER A 264 -6.37 -23.00 10.64
N ALA A 265 -6.14 -23.10 11.95
CA ALA A 265 -4.81 -22.96 12.56
C ALA A 265 -3.80 -23.95 11.98
N ALA A 266 -4.22 -25.20 11.72
CA ALA A 266 -3.36 -26.21 11.10
C ALA A 266 -2.96 -25.84 9.67
N GLN A 267 -3.92 -25.38 8.85
CA GLN A 267 -3.61 -24.92 7.49
C GLN A 267 -2.73 -23.67 7.50
N MET A 268 -2.98 -22.73 8.41
CA MET A 268 -2.15 -21.54 8.57
C MET A 268 -0.71 -21.90 8.93
N ARG A 269 -0.53 -22.84 9.87
CA ARG A 269 0.78 -23.37 10.23
C ARG A 269 1.50 -23.93 9.01
N ASP A 270 0.87 -24.85 8.28
CA ASP A 270 1.51 -25.53 7.16
C ASP A 270 1.87 -24.56 6.03
N ALA A 271 1.01 -23.58 5.75
CA ALA A 271 1.26 -22.52 4.78
C ALA A 271 2.38 -21.57 5.21
N VAL A 272 2.42 -21.17 6.49
CA VAL A 272 3.52 -20.36 7.03
C VAL A 272 4.84 -21.10 6.90
N LEU A 273 4.91 -22.37 7.33
CA LEU A 273 6.15 -23.16 7.28
C LEU A 273 6.62 -23.40 5.84
N SER A 274 5.68 -23.59 4.92
CA SER A 274 5.97 -23.79 3.48
C SER A 274 6.43 -22.50 2.78
N ALA A 275 6.19 -21.32 3.38
CA ALA A 275 6.65 -20.06 2.84
C ALA A 275 8.14 -19.78 3.12
N PHE A 276 8.81 -20.56 3.99
CA PHE A 276 10.24 -20.41 4.27
C PHE A 276 11.12 -20.99 3.15
N PRO A 277 12.35 -20.49 2.93
CA PRO A 277 13.10 -19.53 3.78
C PRO A 277 12.62 -18.08 3.67
N ALA A 278 12.74 -17.32 4.77
CA ALA A 278 12.39 -15.90 4.86
C ALA A 278 13.30 -15.20 5.87
N ASP A 279 13.50 -13.88 5.71
CA ASP A 279 14.31 -13.06 6.62
C ASP A 279 13.53 -12.64 7.87
N VAL A 280 12.22 -12.36 7.72
CA VAL A 280 11.37 -11.86 8.80
C VAL A 280 10.03 -12.60 8.81
N TYR A 281 9.57 -12.96 10.01
CA TYR A 281 8.21 -13.42 10.23
C TYR A 281 7.42 -12.44 11.10
N ILE A 282 6.22 -12.06 10.66
CA ILE A 282 5.30 -11.21 11.43
C ILE A 282 3.99 -11.97 11.69
N GLY A 283 3.85 -12.46 12.91
CA GLY A 283 2.67 -13.18 13.39
C GLY A 283 1.56 -12.24 13.84
N ALA A 284 0.80 -11.68 12.88
CA ALA A 284 -0.32 -10.76 13.15
C ALA A 284 -1.70 -11.44 13.08
N ALA A 285 -1.77 -12.74 12.82
CA ALA A 285 -3.01 -13.51 12.82
C ALA A 285 -3.55 -13.75 14.24
N ALA A 286 -4.87 -13.77 14.37
CA ALA A 286 -5.55 -14.25 15.57
C ALA A 286 -5.84 -15.74 15.43
N VAL A 287 -4.81 -16.54 15.67
CA VAL A 287 -4.88 -18.01 15.62
C VAL A 287 -5.67 -18.52 16.82
N ALA A 288 -6.60 -19.43 16.59
CA ALA A 288 -7.36 -20.08 17.66
C ALA A 288 -6.43 -20.92 18.55
N ASP A 289 -6.52 -20.76 19.88
CA ASP A 289 -5.72 -21.53 20.84
C ASP A 289 -6.15 -23.01 20.95
N TYR A 290 -7.41 -23.29 20.57
CA TYR A 290 -8.01 -24.62 20.63
C TYR A 290 -8.84 -24.90 19.37
N ALA A 291 -8.84 -26.16 18.95
CA ALA A 291 -9.65 -26.68 17.85
C ALA A 291 -10.52 -27.87 18.33
N PRO A 292 -11.64 -28.17 17.66
CA PRO A 292 -12.46 -29.34 17.98
C PRO A 292 -11.64 -30.63 17.88
N LYS A 293 -11.79 -31.52 18.87
CA LYS A 293 -11.11 -32.83 18.87
C LYS A 293 -11.48 -33.69 17.67
N SER A 294 -12.70 -33.54 17.17
CA SER A 294 -13.19 -34.20 15.97
C SER A 294 -14.18 -33.29 15.23
N VAL A 295 -13.99 -33.14 13.93
CA VAL A 295 -14.95 -32.46 13.04
C VAL A 295 -16.01 -33.45 12.59
N LEU A 296 -17.29 -33.12 12.77
CA LEU A 296 -18.38 -34.00 12.38
C LEU A 296 -18.72 -33.83 10.89
N PRO A 297 -18.94 -34.93 10.13
CA PRO A 297 -19.22 -34.84 8.70
C PRO A 297 -20.64 -34.32 8.40
N GLN A 298 -21.51 -34.27 9.41
CA GLN A 298 -22.90 -33.83 9.27
C GLN A 298 -23.21 -32.73 10.28
N LYS A 299 -24.11 -31.81 9.87
CA LYS A 299 -24.61 -30.73 10.73
C LYS A 299 -25.09 -31.28 12.06
N ILE A 300 -24.53 -30.78 13.17
CA ILE A 300 -24.94 -31.14 14.53
C ILE A 300 -26.43 -30.79 14.68
N LYS A 301 -27.25 -31.82 14.91
CA LYS A 301 -28.70 -31.70 15.09
C LYS A 301 -29.00 -31.14 16.49
N LYS A 302 -30.11 -30.41 16.62
CA LYS A 302 -30.66 -30.05 17.94
C LYS A 302 -31.31 -31.30 18.54
N SER A 303 -30.54 -32.07 19.32
CA SER A 303 -31.02 -33.30 19.97
C SER A 303 -31.16 -33.17 21.49
N GLY A 304 -30.69 -32.08 22.11
CA GLY A 304 -30.77 -31.85 23.56
C GLY A 304 -30.79 -30.35 23.93
N GLN A 305 -30.98 -30.07 25.23
CA GLN A 305 -30.96 -28.70 25.77
C GLN A 305 -29.56 -28.08 25.80
N THR A 306 -28.52 -28.90 25.90
CA THR A 306 -27.11 -28.48 26.00
C THR A 306 -26.25 -29.17 24.93
N LEU A 307 -25.20 -28.49 24.47
CA LEU A 307 -24.17 -29.03 23.57
C LEU A 307 -22.82 -28.94 24.26
N ILE A 308 -22.07 -30.05 24.31
CA ILE A 308 -20.71 -30.11 24.85
C ILE A 308 -19.75 -30.29 23.67
N LEU A 309 -18.72 -29.45 23.62
CA LEU A 309 -17.66 -29.52 22.61
C LEU A 309 -16.34 -29.86 23.30
N GLU A 310 -15.72 -30.98 22.93
CA GLU A 310 -14.36 -31.30 23.34
C GLU A 310 -13.36 -30.59 22.42
N LEU A 311 -12.49 -29.77 23.00
CA LEU A 311 -11.47 -29.01 22.28
C LEU A 311 -10.07 -29.48 22.68
N VAL A 312 -9.15 -29.46 21.73
CA VAL A 312 -7.74 -29.78 21.89
C VAL A 312 -6.89 -28.56 21.52
N ARG A 313 -5.75 -28.39 22.17
CA ARG A 313 -4.86 -27.25 21.94
C ARG A 313 -4.29 -27.30 20.52
N THR A 314 -4.25 -26.15 19.84
CA THR A 314 -3.60 -26.02 18.53
C THR A 314 -2.08 -25.95 18.67
N GLN A 315 -1.38 -26.13 17.56
CA GLN A 315 0.07 -25.97 17.50
C GLN A 315 0.46 -24.49 17.51
N ASP A 316 1.55 -24.16 18.19
CA ASP A 316 2.00 -22.77 18.38
C ASP A 316 2.95 -22.34 17.25
N ILE A 317 2.36 -21.77 16.19
CA ILE A 317 3.07 -21.32 14.99
C ILE A 317 4.24 -20.40 15.32
N LEU A 318 4.07 -19.46 16.27
CA LEU A 318 5.13 -18.52 16.65
C LEU A 318 6.34 -19.23 17.25
N SER A 319 6.09 -20.17 18.17
CA SER A 319 7.15 -20.95 18.81
C SER A 319 7.85 -21.89 17.80
N GLU A 320 7.10 -22.48 16.87
CA GLU A 320 7.68 -23.32 15.81
C GLU A 320 8.53 -22.52 14.82
N VAL A 321 8.10 -21.31 14.44
CA VAL A 321 8.86 -20.43 13.57
C VAL A 321 10.12 -19.92 14.28
N ALA A 322 10.01 -19.48 15.53
CA ALA A 322 11.16 -19.01 16.31
C ALA A 322 12.22 -20.10 16.56
N ALA A 323 11.82 -21.37 16.55
CA ALA A 323 12.74 -22.50 16.63
C ALA A 323 13.48 -22.78 15.30
N GLN A 324 13.07 -22.16 14.18
CA GLN A 324 13.81 -22.27 12.92
C GLN A 324 15.03 -21.35 12.94
N THR A 325 16.19 -21.91 12.61
CA THR A 325 17.46 -21.16 12.62
C THR A 325 17.98 -20.84 11.22
N ALA A 326 17.35 -21.35 10.16
CA ALA A 326 17.82 -21.18 8.80
C ALA A 326 17.31 -19.87 8.20
N ASN A 327 18.19 -18.88 8.06
CA ASN A 327 17.99 -17.58 7.38
C ASN A 327 17.00 -16.61 8.02
N LEU A 328 16.23 -17.04 9.03
CA LEU A 328 15.33 -16.19 9.80
C LEU A 328 16.16 -15.26 10.70
N LYS A 329 16.02 -13.94 10.48
CA LYS A 329 16.73 -12.90 11.21
C LYS A 329 15.89 -12.27 12.31
N PHE A 330 14.57 -12.27 12.15
CA PHE A 330 13.69 -11.56 13.08
C PHE A 330 12.28 -12.14 13.14
N VAL A 331 11.75 -12.32 14.35
CA VAL A 331 10.42 -12.85 14.62
C VAL A 331 9.61 -11.88 15.46
N VAL A 332 8.47 -11.46 14.91
CA VAL A 332 7.55 -10.52 15.53
C VAL A 332 6.25 -11.21 15.88
N GLY A 333 5.85 -11.15 17.15
CA GLY A 333 4.53 -11.60 17.60
C GLY A 333 3.56 -10.45 17.87
N PHE A 334 2.26 -10.73 17.77
CA PHE A 334 1.21 -9.85 18.28
C PHE A 334 0.54 -10.45 19.52
N ALA A 335 0.16 -9.59 20.46
CA ALA A 335 -0.61 -9.95 21.64
C ALA A 335 -1.76 -8.98 21.85
N ALA A 336 -2.96 -9.52 22.07
CA ALA A 336 -4.13 -8.77 22.46
C ALA A 336 -4.52 -9.20 23.86
N GLU A 337 -4.49 -8.28 24.82
CA GLU A 337 -4.80 -8.57 26.23
C GLU A 337 -5.87 -7.61 26.75
N THR A 338 -6.69 -8.06 27.70
CA THR A 338 -7.76 -7.24 28.30
C THR A 338 -7.29 -6.45 29.52
N HIS A 339 -6.25 -6.96 30.19
CA HIS A 339 -5.65 -6.39 31.40
C HIS A 339 -4.17 -6.79 31.46
N ASP A 340 -3.38 -6.06 32.25
CA ASP A 340 -1.96 -6.33 32.51
C ASP A 340 -1.12 -6.64 31.25
N VAL A 341 -1.31 -5.81 30.21
CA VAL A 341 -0.75 -6.02 28.86
C VAL A 341 0.76 -6.20 28.88
N ALA A 342 1.48 -5.41 29.68
CA ALA A 342 2.94 -5.43 29.73
C ALA A 342 3.49 -6.76 30.30
N CYS A 343 2.89 -7.25 31.38
CA CYS A 343 3.30 -8.50 32.02
C CYS A 343 3.12 -9.69 31.07
N TYR A 344 1.93 -9.84 30.48
CA TYR A 344 1.63 -10.93 29.55
C TYR A 344 2.44 -10.84 28.26
N ALA A 345 2.64 -9.64 27.70
CA ALA A 345 3.45 -9.45 26.51
C ALA A 345 4.90 -9.88 26.76
N ARG A 346 5.53 -9.40 27.85
CA ARG A 346 6.91 -9.78 28.20
C ARG A 346 7.04 -11.27 28.51
N GLY A 347 6.04 -11.87 29.15
CA GLY A 347 5.98 -13.32 29.37
C GLY A 347 5.95 -14.10 28.06
N LYS A 348 5.11 -13.70 27.10
CA LYS A 348 5.03 -14.32 25.76
C LYS A 348 6.31 -14.13 24.95
N LEU A 349 6.92 -12.94 25.00
CA LEU A 349 8.22 -12.65 24.35
C LEU A 349 9.28 -13.66 24.80
N ALA A 350 9.43 -13.84 26.12
CA ALA A 350 10.42 -14.75 26.69
C ALA A 350 10.08 -16.23 26.43
N ALA A 351 8.82 -16.63 26.65
CA ALA A 351 8.41 -18.03 26.53
C ALA A 351 8.47 -18.56 25.09
N LYS A 352 8.28 -17.70 24.09
CA LYS A 352 8.29 -18.06 22.67
C LYS A 352 9.57 -17.67 21.95
N HIS A 353 10.57 -17.15 22.66
CA HIS A 353 11.85 -16.70 22.10
C HIS A 353 11.69 -15.74 20.91
N LEU A 354 10.82 -14.73 21.05
CA LEU A 354 10.58 -13.73 20.01
C LEU A 354 11.55 -12.55 20.15
N ASP A 355 11.87 -11.91 19.04
CA ASP A 355 12.71 -10.69 19.04
C ASP A 355 11.90 -9.44 19.40
N LEU A 356 10.62 -9.42 19.00
CA LEU A 356 9.71 -8.32 19.25
C LEU A 356 8.29 -8.84 19.49
N ILE A 357 7.58 -8.25 20.45
CA ILE A 357 6.15 -8.46 20.61
C ILE A 357 5.40 -7.14 20.64
N ILE A 358 4.35 -7.05 19.82
CA ILE A 358 3.50 -5.87 19.71
C ILE A 358 2.22 -6.17 20.45
N ALA A 359 1.96 -5.44 21.53
CA ALA A 359 0.83 -5.69 22.40
C ALA A 359 -0.17 -4.53 22.37
N ASN A 360 -1.45 -4.86 22.32
CA ASN A 360 -2.53 -3.87 22.41
C ASN A 360 -3.56 -4.28 23.46
N GLN A 361 -4.12 -3.28 24.15
CA GLN A 361 -5.20 -3.52 25.09
C GLN A 361 -6.53 -3.58 24.33
N VAL A 362 -7.21 -4.73 24.41
CA VAL A 362 -8.50 -4.97 23.76
C VAL A 362 -9.63 -5.04 24.79
N GLY A 363 -10.86 -4.71 24.39
CA GLY A 363 -12.03 -4.77 25.28
C GLY A 363 -12.38 -3.44 25.96
N ILE A 364 -11.70 -2.35 25.61
CA ILE A 364 -12.11 -0.98 25.94
C ILE A 364 -12.87 -0.43 24.72
N VAL A 365 -14.03 0.20 24.92
CA VAL A 365 -14.83 0.80 23.84
C VAL A 365 -13.95 1.78 23.04
N GLY A 366 -13.76 1.51 21.74
CA GLY A 366 -12.94 2.32 20.83
C GLY A 366 -11.55 1.76 20.49
N ASN A 367 -11.02 0.78 21.24
CA ASN A 367 -9.71 0.17 20.99
C ASN A 367 -9.82 -1.36 20.79
N GLY A 368 -9.42 -1.87 19.61
CA GLY A 368 -9.31 -3.32 19.39
C GLY A 368 -9.58 -3.83 17.96
N PHE A 369 -9.91 -5.12 17.87
CA PHE A 369 -10.00 -5.92 16.62
C PHE A 369 -10.82 -5.30 15.48
N GLU A 370 -11.82 -4.46 15.80
CA GLU A 370 -12.76 -3.86 14.86
C GLU A 370 -12.59 -2.33 14.67
N SER A 371 -11.64 -1.69 15.37
CA SER A 371 -11.35 -0.25 15.20
C SER A 371 -10.40 0.01 14.03
N ASP A 372 -10.48 1.19 13.42
CA ASP A 372 -9.53 1.65 12.38
C ASP A 372 -8.28 2.31 12.98
N ASP A 373 -8.39 2.79 14.22
CA ASP A 373 -7.29 3.32 15.01
C ASP A 373 -6.82 2.29 16.05
N ASN A 374 -5.53 2.31 16.35
CA ASN A 374 -4.95 1.40 17.34
C ASN A 374 -3.80 2.08 18.09
N ALA A 375 -3.78 1.89 19.40
CA ALA A 375 -2.63 2.22 20.24
C ALA A 375 -1.97 0.92 20.68
N VAL A 376 -0.65 0.82 20.50
CA VAL A 376 0.11 -0.40 20.81
C VAL A 376 1.38 -0.06 21.54
N THR A 377 1.89 -1.01 22.32
CA THR A 377 3.24 -0.94 22.88
C THR A 377 4.03 -2.12 22.36
N ALA A 378 5.19 -1.83 21.79
CA ALA A 378 6.14 -2.86 21.36
C ALA A 378 7.15 -3.12 22.47
N TYR A 379 7.45 -4.39 22.75
CA TYR A 379 8.38 -4.82 23.76
C TYR A 379 9.45 -5.74 23.14
N TRP A 380 10.69 -5.59 23.57
CA TRP A 380 11.82 -6.44 23.20
C TRP A 380 12.74 -6.64 24.40
N GLN A 381 13.80 -7.44 24.24
CA GLN A 381 14.80 -7.63 25.30
C GLN A 381 15.48 -6.31 25.65
N GLY A 382 15.26 -5.83 26.88
CA GLY A 382 15.88 -4.60 27.40
C GLY A 382 15.19 -3.29 27.00
N GLY A 383 14.00 -3.31 26.39
CA GLY A 383 13.30 -2.06 26.06
C GLY A 383 11.84 -2.20 25.65
N GLU A 384 11.21 -1.04 25.48
CA GLU A 384 9.83 -0.89 25.00
C GLU A 384 9.66 0.43 24.24
N ARG A 385 8.64 0.50 23.37
CA ARG A 385 8.25 1.71 22.65
C ARG A 385 6.73 1.81 22.59
N VAL A 386 6.21 2.92 23.07
CA VAL A 386 4.77 3.22 23.04
C VAL A 386 4.42 3.94 21.73
N PHE A 387 3.40 3.44 21.04
CA PHE A 387 2.79 4.08 19.88
C PHE A 387 1.41 4.59 20.28
N ALA A 388 1.26 5.91 20.28
CA ALA A 388 -0.03 6.57 20.50
C ALA A 388 -1.06 6.14 19.44
N SER A 389 -2.35 6.34 19.75
CA SER A 389 -3.43 5.98 18.83
C SER A 389 -3.25 6.66 17.48
N CYS A 390 -3.16 5.85 16.43
CA CYS A 390 -3.06 6.28 15.04
C CYS A 390 -3.74 5.26 14.13
N SER A 391 -3.91 5.61 12.86
CA SER A 391 -4.48 4.70 11.88
C SER A 391 -3.60 3.45 11.73
N LYS A 392 -4.22 2.31 11.39
CA LYS A 392 -3.46 1.06 11.14
C LYS A 392 -2.41 1.18 10.02
N VAL A 393 -2.61 2.08 9.06
CA VAL A 393 -1.65 2.34 7.97
C VAL A 393 -0.42 3.06 8.52
N GLU A 394 -0.61 4.15 9.25
CA GLU A 394 0.50 4.86 9.90
C GLU A 394 1.23 3.95 10.90
N LEU A 395 0.47 3.18 11.68
CA LEU A 395 1.05 2.24 12.63
C LEU A 395 1.91 1.18 11.93
N ALA A 396 1.48 0.65 10.78
CA ALA A 396 2.25 -0.32 10.01
C ALA A 396 3.63 0.24 9.59
N GLU A 397 3.68 1.46 9.08
CA GLU A 397 4.92 2.16 8.73
C GLU A 397 5.86 2.30 9.93
N ARG A 398 5.32 2.75 11.06
CA ARG A 398 6.10 2.97 12.28
C ARG A 398 6.62 1.68 12.90
N LEU A 399 5.83 0.60 12.82
CA LEU A 399 6.23 -0.73 13.27
C LEU A 399 7.31 -1.32 12.37
N LEU A 400 7.20 -1.18 11.05
CA LEU A 400 8.24 -1.64 10.12
C LEU A 400 9.56 -0.88 10.30
N ALA A 401 9.50 0.43 10.55
CA ALA A 401 10.69 1.21 10.90
C ALA A 401 11.35 0.71 12.19
N LEU A 402 10.56 0.40 13.23
CA LEU A 402 11.06 -0.21 14.46
C LEU A 402 11.68 -1.59 14.20
N ILE A 403 11.02 -2.44 13.41
CA ILE A 403 11.55 -3.78 13.06
C ILE A 403 12.91 -3.63 12.37
N ALA A 404 13.02 -2.76 11.36
CA ALA A 404 14.28 -2.51 10.66
C ALA A 404 15.38 -1.98 11.60
N GLU A 405 15.06 -1.05 12.50
CA GLU A 405 15.99 -0.55 13.53
C GLU A 405 16.50 -1.69 14.43
N ARG A 406 15.60 -2.56 14.89
CA ARG A 406 15.94 -3.66 15.82
C ARG A 406 16.67 -4.82 15.14
N MET A 407 16.53 -4.99 13.83
CA MET A 407 17.30 -6.00 13.06
C MET A 407 18.78 -5.63 12.89
N GLN A 408 19.14 -4.35 13.07
CA GLN A 408 20.52 -3.88 12.95
C GLN A 408 21.30 -3.89 14.27
N THR A 409 20.62 -4.17 15.40
CA THR A 409 21.21 -4.21 16.75
C THR A 409 21.46 -5.65 17.17
#